data_AF-A0A1F3PVL7-F1
#
_entry.id   AF-A0A1F3PVL7-F1
#
_cell.length_a   1.000
_cell.length_b   1.000
_cell.length_c   1.000
_cell.angle_alpha   90.00
_cell.angle_beta   90.00
_cell.angle_gamma   90.00
#
_symmetry.space_group_name_H-M   'P 1'
#
loop_
_entity.id
_entity.type
_entity.pdbx_description
1 polymer ?
#
loop_
_entity_poly.entity_id
_entity_poly.type
_entity_poly.pdbx_seq_one_letter_code
_entity_poly.pdbx_strand_id
1 'polypeptide(L)'
;MLVLAVLTINFTGCGGGETDPPTVTVSQDVTEAWRADTVTFTIQMSTNEKLSMLEITSDFTTQNVEVTTFTGDNNSTYEYKFVVPGTVADGDYITITFKVTDNADGVTTKTATINVVDDTFVGTALAYENTSGVVWNLIGPNKGAWDLVANIGRSSTESADDKDMKNTTTTTTGWSNEWTSMNATTFVKDNAFNYTSGTQEDAAAAYAAGSSSSTVTNPAVGDIYIAKLRTAGTSYAVIKITGVTTTTADNLDNIAFSYKKVAATSGI
;
A
#
# COMPACT_ATOMS: atom_id res chain seq x y z
N MET A 1 -18.04 35.59 0.00
CA MET A 1 -18.78 36.60 -0.80
C MET A 1 -17.76 37.60 -1.32
N LEU A 2 -17.20 37.31 -2.49
CA LEU A 2 -16.32 38.17 -3.26
C LEU A 2 -16.86 38.07 -4.69
N VAL A 3 -17.43 39.15 -5.19
CA VAL A 3 -18.07 39.23 -6.50
C VAL A 3 -16.97 39.48 -7.52
N LEU A 4 -16.66 38.49 -8.35
CA LEU A 4 -15.76 38.64 -9.48
C LEU A 4 -16.61 39.04 -10.70
N ALA A 5 -16.45 40.30 -11.14
CA ALA A 5 -17.14 40.83 -12.29
C ALA A 5 -16.59 40.19 -13.57
N VAL A 6 -17.44 39.40 -14.25
CA VAL A 6 -17.16 38.88 -15.59
C VAL A 6 -17.45 39.99 -16.59
N LEU A 7 -16.40 40.62 -17.11
CA LEU A 7 -16.49 41.55 -18.23
C LEU A 7 -16.67 40.73 -19.51
N THR A 8 -17.88 40.71 -20.05
CA THR A 8 -18.18 40.13 -21.38
C THR A 8 -17.85 41.18 -22.44
N ILE A 9 -16.78 40.93 -23.20
CA ILE A 9 -16.46 41.72 -24.40
C ILE A 9 -17.05 40.96 -25.59
N ASN A 10 -18.13 41.48 -26.16
CA ASN A 10 -18.68 41.01 -27.43
C ASN A 10 -17.86 41.61 -28.58
N PHE A 11 -17.07 40.79 -29.26
CA PHE A 11 -16.57 41.12 -30.59
C PHE A 11 -17.50 40.52 -31.65
N THR A 12 -18.29 41.37 -32.30
CA THR A 12 -18.96 41.05 -33.56
C THR A 12 -17.99 41.40 -34.68
N GLY A 13 -17.18 40.43 -35.10
CA GLY A 13 -16.19 40.54 -36.18
C GLY A 13 -16.50 39.54 -37.29
N CYS A 14 -16.67 40.07 -38.49
CA CYS A 14 -17.20 39.43 -39.70
C CYS A 14 -16.22 38.42 -40.34
N GLY A 15 -16.71 37.23 -40.70
CA GLY A 15 -16.12 36.36 -41.75
C GLY A 15 -14.92 35.49 -41.38
N GLY A 16 -15.00 34.64 -40.34
CA GLY A 16 -14.02 33.57 -40.13
C GLY A 16 -14.57 32.26 -40.68
N GLY A 17 -13.94 31.67 -41.70
CA GLY A 17 -14.20 30.27 -42.03
C GLY A 17 -13.92 29.41 -40.79
N GLU A 18 -14.82 28.49 -40.45
CA GLU A 18 -14.57 27.55 -39.36
C GLU A 18 -13.30 26.77 -39.70
N THR A 19 -12.28 26.89 -38.84
CA THR A 19 -11.03 26.15 -39.00
C THR A 19 -11.27 24.76 -38.45
N ASP A 20 -11.16 23.74 -39.31
CA ASP A 20 -11.36 22.34 -38.93
C ASP A 20 -10.14 21.86 -38.14
N PRO A 21 -10.24 21.62 -36.81
CA PRO A 21 -9.09 21.33 -35.99
C PRO A 21 -8.49 19.95 -36.29
N PRO A 22 -7.18 19.74 -36.01
CA PRO A 22 -6.54 18.45 -36.21
C PRO A 22 -7.16 17.36 -35.33
N THR A 23 -7.26 16.14 -35.84
CA THR A 23 -7.55 14.95 -35.04
C THR A 23 -6.26 14.43 -34.41
N VAL A 24 -6.31 14.12 -33.11
CA VAL A 24 -5.16 13.63 -32.34
C VAL A 24 -5.55 12.40 -31.52
N THR A 25 -4.76 11.34 -31.62
CA THR A 25 -4.82 10.19 -30.71
C THR A 25 -3.45 9.97 -30.07
N VAL A 26 -3.46 9.60 -28.79
CA VAL A 26 -2.26 9.36 -27.99
C VAL A 26 -2.40 7.98 -27.37
N SER A 27 -1.36 7.17 -27.51
CA SER A 27 -1.19 5.92 -26.78
C SER A 27 0.16 5.91 -26.08
N GLN A 28 0.23 5.27 -24.93
CA GLN A 28 1.46 5.06 -24.16
C GLN A 28 1.70 3.55 -23.99
N ASP A 29 2.96 3.16 -23.91
CA ASP A 29 3.37 1.77 -23.67
C ASP A 29 2.99 1.29 -22.26
N VAL A 30 3.09 2.15 -21.25
CA VAL A 30 2.72 1.86 -19.87
C VAL A 30 1.95 3.03 -19.23
N THR A 31 1.02 2.73 -18.32
CA THR A 31 0.31 3.73 -17.49
C THR A 31 0.93 3.91 -16.09
N GLU A 32 1.83 3.01 -15.72
CA GLU A 32 2.58 3.03 -14.46
C GLU A 32 4.08 2.94 -14.80
N ALA A 33 4.90 3.77 -14.16
CA ALA A 33 6.34 3.79 -14.43
C ALA A 33 7.14 4.23 -13.19
N TRP A 34 8.41 3.84 -13.14
CA TRP A 34 9.32 4.17 -12.05
C TRP A 34 10.09 5.44 -12.30
N ARG A 35 10.71 5.96 -11.23
CA ARG A 35 11.67 7.06 -11.35
C ARG A 35 12.83 6.64 -12.27
N ALA A 36 13.18 7.53 -13.20
CA ALA A 36 14.15 7.33 -14.28
C ALA A 36 13.74 6.32 -15.38
N ASP A 37 12.56 5.69 -15.29
CA ASP A 37 12.03 4.92 -16.42
C ASP A 37 11.72 5.86 -17.59
N THR A 38 11.74 5.27 -18.78
CA THR A 38 11.31 5.94 -20.00
C THR A 38 9.94 5.42 -20.41
N VAL A 39 8.95 6.30 -20.45
CA VAL A 39 7.61 6.04 -20.99
C VAL A 39 7.57 6.53 -22.44
N THR A 40 7.10 5.68 -23.34
CA THR A 40 7.02 5.99 -24.77
C THR A 40 5.58 6.31 -25.17
N PHE A 41 5.38 7.52 -25.69
CA PHE A 41 4.12 7.98 -26.24
C PHE A 41 4.16 7.91 -27.77
N THR A 42 3.12 7.34 -28.37
CA THR A 42 2.85 7.42 -29.80
C THR A 42 1.71 8.39 -30.03
N ILE A 43 1.98 9.45 -30.79
CA ILE A 43 1.02 10.50 -31.11
C ILE A 43 0.69 10.41 -32.60
N GLN A 44 -0.54 10.06 -32.93
CA GLN A 44 -1.03 10.05 -34.30
C GLN A 44 -1.89 11.29 -34.55
N MET A 45 -1.55 12.04 -35.58
CA MET A 45 -2.12 13.34 -35.90
C MET A 45 -2.61 13.36 -37.34
N SER A 46 -3.75 13.99 -37.60
CA SER A 46 -4.25 14.22 -38.96
C SER A 46 -5.09 15.50 -39.04
N THR A 47 -5.09 16.18 -40.19
CA THR A 47 -5.90 17.39 -40.45
C THR A 47 -6.20 17.51 -41.95
N ASN A 48 -7.16 18.36 -42.30
CA ASN A 48 -7.49 18.75 -43.67
C ASN A 48 -6.66 19.97 -44.16
N GLU A 49 -6.02 20.73 -43.26
CA GLU A 49 -5.37 22.02 -43.55
C GLU A 49 -3.81 21.97 -43.46
N LYS A 50 -3.24 20.76 -43.46
CA LYS A 50 -1.82 20.43 -43.19
C LYS A 50 -1.35 20.74 -41.77
N LEU A 51 -0.62 19.82 -41.15
CA LEU A 51 -0.02 19.98 -39.84
C LEU A 51 1.02 21.11 -39.85
N SER A 52 1.10 21.84 -38.74
CA SER A 52 2.02 22.95 -38.53
C SER A 52 2.94 22.68 -37.34
N MET A 53 2.39 22.31 -36.17
CA MET A 53 3.16 22.20 -34.94
C MET A 53 2.60 21.13 -33.99
N LEU A 54 3.50 20.45 -33.27
CA LEU A 54 3.24 19.66 -32.06
C LEU A 54 4.05 20.27 -30.92
N GLU A 55 3.36 20.66 -29.85
CA GLU A 55 3.92 21.15 -28.60
C GLU A 55 3.61 20.14 -27.49
N ILE A 56 4.64 19.71 -26.77
CA ILE A 56 4.55 18.73 -25.68
C ILE A 56 5.03 19.38 -24.38
N THR A 57 4.19 19.32 -23.35
CA THR A 57 4.48 19.85 -22.02
C THR A 57 4.16 18.82 -20.94
N SER A 58 4.85 18.92 -19.80
CA SER A 58 4.51 18.19 -18.58
C SER A 58 4.13 19.16 -17.47
N ASP A 59 3.20 18.75 -16.60
CA ASP A 59 2.90 19.47 -15.35
C ASP A 59 4.06 19.41 -14.33
N PHE A 60 5.02 18.52 -14.57
CA PHE A 60 6.27 18.47 -13.82
C PHE A 60 7.34 19.39 -14.45
N THR A 61 7.81 20.36 -13.66
CA THR A 61 8.41 21.63 -14.12
C THR A 61 9.89 21.59 -14.52
N THR A 62 10.53 20.43 -14.49
CA THR A 62 11.97 20.28 -14.78
C THR A 62 12.28 19.80 -16.20
N GLN A 63 11.28 19.42 -16.98
CA GLN A 63 11.45 19.06 -18.39
C GLN A 63 11.15 20.26 -19.32
N ASN A 64 11.95 20.38 -20.38
CA ASN A 64 11.75 21.40 -21.40
C ASN A 64 10.46 21.12 -22.18
N VAL A 65 9.79 22.20 -22.62
CA VAL A 65 8.76 22.10 -23.66
C VAL A 65 9.42 21.57 -24.92
N GLU A 66 8.91 20.48 -25.48
CA GLU A 66 9.35 19.98 -26.78
C GLU A 66 8.42 20.51 -27.87
N VAL A 67 9.01 21.07 -28.92
CA VAL A 67 8.27 21.62 -30.05
C VAL A 67 8.81 21.01 -31.34
N THR A 68 7.93 20.36 -32.08
CA THR A 68 8.19 19.83 -33.42
C THR A 68 7.34 20.59 -34.43
N THR A 69 7.95 21.04 -35.52
CA THR A 69 7.25 21.68 -36.64
C THR A 69 7.12 20.72 -37.82
N PHE A 70 6.02 20.83 -38.55
CA PHE A 70 5.72 20.02 -39.72
C PHE A 70 5.71 20.87 -40.98
N THR A 71 6.18 20.32 -42.09
CA THR A 71 6.24 21.02 -43.39
C THR A 71 5.33 20.34 -44.41
N GLY A 72 4.02 20.46 -44.18
CA GLY A 72 3.01 20.24 -45.21
C GLY A 72 2.38 18.84 -45.28
N ASP A 73 2.54 18.03 -44.24
CA ASP A 73 1.87 16.72 -44.13
C ASP A 73 0.44 16.86 -43.61
N ASN A 74 -0.51 16.10 -44.18
CA ASN A 74 -1.88 16.01 -43.66
C ASN A 74 -2.03 14.98 -42.53
N ASN A 75 -1.03 14.12 -42.35
CA ASN A 75 -0.98 13.14 -41.28
C ASN A 75 0.47 12.88 -40.86
N SER A 76 0.68 12.56 -39.59
CA SER A 76 1.99 12.21 -39.07
C SER A 76 1.86 11.32 -37.83
N THR A 77 2.88 10.50 -37.58
CA THR A 77 3.04 9.74 -36.34
C THR A 77 4.34 10.18 -35.69
N TYR A 78 4.27 10.57 -34.42
CA TYR A 78 5.40 11.05 -33.64
C TYR A 78 5.60 10.17 -32.41
N GLU A 79 6.84 9.79 -32.13
CA GLU A 79 7.23 9.04 -30.93
C GLU A 79 7.92 10.00 -29.95
N TYR A 80 7.34 10.16 -28.76
CA TYR A 80 7.90 10.96 -27.67
C TYR A 80 8.34 10.07 -26.52
N LYS A 81 9.55 10.28 -26.01
CA LYS A 81 10.09 9.53 -24.87
C LYS A 81 10.21 10.44 -23.66
N PHE A 82 9.44 10.13 -22.63
CA PHE A 82 9.45 10.87 -21.38
C PHE A 82 10.23 10.08 -20.32
N VAL A 83 11.27 10.69 -19.75
CA VAL A 83 11.97 10.11 -18.59
C VAL A 83 11.31 10.61 -17.31
N VAL A 84 10.82 9.69 -16.47
CA VAL A 84 10.18 10.02 -15.20
C VAL A 84 11.21 10.67 -14.25
N PRO A 85 10.97 11.89 -13.75
CA PRO A 85 11.93 12.56 -12.88
C PRO A 85 12.13 11.85 -11.54
N GLY A 86 13.36 11.82 -11.03
CA GLY A 86 13.69 11.20 -9.74
C GLY A 86 13.15 11.93 -8.50
N THR A 87 12.55 13.10 -8.66
CA THR A 87 12.04 13.96 -7.58
C THR A 87 10.53 13.88 -7.38
N VAL A 88 9.81 13.11 -8.20
CA VAL A 88 8.36 12.91 -8.06
C VAL A 88 8.10 11.98 -6.88
N ALA A 89 7.08 12.25 -6.07
CA ALA A 89 6.72 11.39 -4.94
C ALA A 89 5.92 10.16 -5.40
N ASP A 90 5.88 9.13 -4.57
CA ASP A 90 5.18 7.89 -4.90
C ASP A 90 3.66 8.06 -4.83
N GLY A 91 2.95 7.47 -5.79
CA GLY A 91 1.50 7.64 -5.94
C GLY A 91 1.08 8.98 -6.53
N ASP A 92 2.02 9.87 -6.86
CA ASP A 92 1.74 11.07 -7.64
C ASP A 92 1.54 10.71 -9.12
N TYR A 93 0.85 11.61 -9.81
CA TYR A 93 0.60 11.52 -11.25
C TYR A 93 1.40 12.60 -11.97
N ILE A 94 1.98 12.23 -13.12
CA ILE A 94 2.54 13.16 -14.08
C ILE A 94 1.58 13.26 -15.26
N THR A 95 1.16 14.47 -15.61
CA THR A 95 0.31 14.73 -16.78
C THR A 95 1.16 15.28 -17.92
N ILE A 96 1.17 14.57 -19.03
CA ILE A 96 1.75 15.02 -20.30
C ILE A 96 0.63 15.59 -21.18
N THR A 97 0.84 16.79 -21.70
CA THR A 97 -0.09 17.49 -22.58
C THR A 97 0.52 17.62 -23.97
N PHE A 98 -0.23 17.16 -24.98
CA PHE A 98 0.10 17.21 -26.39
C PHE A 98 -0.85 18.18 -27.08
N LYS A 99 -0.31 19.25 -27.66
CA LYS A 99 -1.06 20.27 -28.38
C LYS A 99 -0.62 20.29 -29.83
N VAL A 100 -1.56 20.11 -30.74
CA VAL A 100 -1.32 20.04 -32.18
C VAL A 100 -2.02 21.21 -32.86
N THR A 101 -1.30 21.89 -33.75
CA THR A 101 -1.77 23.01 -34.54
C THR A 101 -1.61 22.70 -36.03
N ASP A 102 -2.60 23.05 -36.86
CA ASP A 102 -2.50 23.01 -38.33
C ASP A 102 -2.21 24.40 -38.94
N ASN A 103 -2.07 24.50 -40.26
CA ASN A 103 -1.75 25.78 -40.93
C ASN A 103 -2.95 26.72 -41.10
N ALA A 104 -4.16 26.27 -40.76
CA ALA A 104 -5.34 27.12 -40.66
C ALA A 104 -5.58 27.58 -39.21
N ASP A 105 -4.59 27.44 -38.32
CA ASP A 105 -4.67 27.77 -36.89
C ASP A 105 -5.71 26.92 -36.12
N GLY A 106 -6.14 25.78 -36.66
CA GLY A 106 -6.91 24.77 -35.95
C GLY A 106 -6.06 24.10 -34.86
N VAL A 107 -6.62 23.93 -33.65
CA VAL A 107 -5.88 23.43 -32.48
C VAL A 107 -6.63 22.29 -31.78
N THR A 108 -5.92 21.22 -31.45
CA THR A 108 -6.41 20.13 -30.59
C THR A 108 -5.41 19.81 -29.48
N THR A 109 -5.93 19.60 -28.27
CA THR A 109 -5.16 19.20 -27.09
C THR A 109 -5.58 17.82 -26.59
N LYS A 110 -4.60 16.98 -26.26
CA LYS A 110 -4.79 15.69 -25.57
C LYS A 110 -3.85 15.59 -24.38
N THR A 111 -4.28 14.85 -23.37
CA THR A 111 -3.46 14.56 -22.19
C THR A 111 -3.31 13.07 -21.99
N ALA A 112 -2.21 12.69 -21.35
CA ALA A 112 -1.92 11.34 -20.90
C ALA A 112 -1.32 11.42 -19.50
N THR A 113 -1.59 10.42 -18.66
CA THR A 113 -1.13 10.40 -17.26
C THR A 113 -0.24 9.21 -17.00
N ILE A 114 0.81 9.41 -16.22
CA ILE A 114 1.70 8.37 -15.70
C ILE A 114 1.48 8.32 -14.18
N ASN A 115 1.12 7.16 -13.64
CA ASN A 115 1.13 6.90 -12.20
C ASN A 115 2.56 6.52 -11.78
N VAL A 116 3.18 7.28 -10.88
CA VAL A 116 4.55 7.01 -10.43
C VAL A 116 4.50 6.00 -9.28
N VAL A 117 5.13 4.85 -9.50
CA VAL A 117 5.17 3.75 -8.52
C VAL A 117 6.62 3.48 -8.06
N ASP A 118 6.77 3.01 -6.82
CA ASP A 118 8.06 2.67 -6.20
C ASP A 118 8.36 1.17 -6.33
N ASP A 119 9.53 0.80 -6.87
CA ASP A 119 10.07 -0.58 -6.89
C ASP A 119 11.13 -0.82 -5.79
N THR A 120 11.48 0.21 -5.00
CA THR A 120 12.43 0.06 -3.89
C THR A 120 11.76 -0.25 -2.55
N PHE A 121 10.42 -0.25 -2.49
CA PHE A 121 9.70 -0.67 -1.31
C PHE A 121 9.74 -2.19 -1.14
N VAL A 122 10.89 -2.69 -0.67
CA VAL A 122 10.95 -3.99 -0.04
C VAL A 122 10.35 -3.82 1.35
N GLY A 123 9.09 -4.23 1.51
CA GLY A 123 8.41 -4.15 2.79
C GLY A 123 9.27 -4.78 3.90
N THR A 124 9.15 -4.24 5.10
CA THR A 124 10.01 -4.62 6.22
C THR A 124 9.75 -6.08 6.57
N ALA A 125 10.73 -6.94 6.33
CA ALA A 125 10.58 -8.37 6.54
C ALA A 125 10.32 -8.70 8.02
N LEU A 126 9.36 -9.60 8.27
CA LEU A 126 9.13 -10.21 9.58
C LEU A 126 10.19 -11.31 9.85
N ALA A 127 11.46 -10.90 9.92
CA ALA A 127 12.63 -11.77 9.84
C ALA A 127 12.87 -12.65 11.09
N TYR A 128 12.31 -12.27 12.25
CA TYR A 128 12.37 -13.13 13.44
C TYR A 128 11.21 -14.12 13.41
N GLU A 129 11.48 -15.40 13.63
CA GLU A 129 10.46 -16.43 13.81
C GLU A 129 10.70 -17.22 15.11
N ASN A 130 9.65 -17.39 15.90
CA ASN A 130 9.60 -18.33 17.01
C ASN A 130 8.62 -19.44 16.67
N THR A 131 9.05 -20.70 16.77
CA THR A 131 8.25 -21.88 16.42
C THR A 131 7.81 -22.70 17.63
N SER A 132 8.08 -22.22 18.84
CA SER A 132 7.88 -22.95 20.09
C SER A 132 7.02 -22.17 21.11
N GLY A 133 6.17 -21.26 20.63
CA GLY A 133 5.25 -20.52 21.48
C GLY A 133 4.19 -21.44 22.08
N VAL A 134 3.99 -21.39 23.40
CA VAL A 134 2.94 -22.15 24.07
C VAL A 134 2.34 -21.32 25.20
N VAL A 135 1.01 -21.23 25.24
CA VAL A 135 0.24 -20.72 26.38
C VAL A 135 -0.51 -21.88 27.00
N TRP A 136 -0.12 -22.25 28.23
CA TRP A 136 -0.72 -23.35 28.97
C TRP A 136 -1.97 -22.91 29.73
N ASN A 137 -2.76 -23.89 30.18
CA ASN A 137 -3.80 -23.70 31.19
C ASN A 137 -3.24 -22.94 32.40
N LEU A 138 -3.86 -21.83 32.77
CA LEU A 138 -3.36 -20.92 33.82
C LEU A 138 -3.33 -21.57 35.22
N ILE A 139 -4.18 -22.57 35.47
CA ILE A 139 -4.24 -23.31 36.75
C ILE A 139 -3.20 -24.43 36.82
N GLY A 140 -2.60 -24.78 35.69
CA GLY A 140 -1.59 -25.83 35.58
C GLY A 140 -0.21 -25.43 36.14
N PRO A 141 0.73 -26.38 36.23
CA PRO A 141 2.09 -26.13 36.70
C PRO A 141 2.96 -25.35 35.69
N ASN A 142 2.51 -25.23 34.44
CA ASN A 142 3.25 -24.62 33.35
C ASN A 142 2.90 -23.14 33.15
N LYS A 143 3.71 -22.45 32.34
CA LYS A 143 3.56 -21.01 32.10
C LYS A 143 2.31 -20.71 31.27
N GLY A 144 1.26 -20.19 31.93
CA GLY A 144 -0.01 -19.83 31.30
C GLY A 144 -0.03 -18.49 30.57
N ALA A 145 1.13 -17.89 30.31
CA ALA A 145 1.23 -16.64 29.56
C ALA A 145 2.49 -16.58 28.68
N TRP A 146 2.52 -15.64 27.74
CA TRP A 146 3.61 -15.43 26.80
C TRP A 146 3.88 -13.94 26.58
N ASP A 147 5.16 -13.62 26.46
CA ASP A 147 5.69 -12.31 26.09
C ASP A 147 6.20 -12.38 24.64
N LEU A 148 5.43 -11.80 23.72
CA LEU A 148 5.76 -11.72 22.30
C LEU A 148 6.94 -10.78 22.04
N VAL A 149 7.23 -9.83 22.94
CA VAL A 149 8.36 -8.91 22.81
C VAL A 149 9.65 -9.59 23.24
N ALA A 150 9.68 -10.18 24.44
CA ALA A 150 10.86 -10.87 24.98
C ALA A 150 11.04 -12.31 24.46
N ASN A 151 10.04 -12.86 23.77
CA ASN A 151 10.02 -14.21 23.21
C ASN A 151 10.10 -15.33 24.25
N ILE A 152 9.42 -15.15 25.39
CA ILE A 152 9.47 -16.10 26.50
C ILE A 152 8.09 -16.33 27.12
N GLY A 153 7.87 -17.55 27.61
CA GLY A 153 6.72 -17.85 28.45
C GLY A 153 6.83 -17.13 29.80
N ARG A 154 5.69 -16.68 30.32
CA ARG A 154 5.53 -15.99 31.61
C ARG A 154 4.63 -16.77 32.57
N SER A 155 5.01 -16.78 33.84
CA SER A 155 4.23 -17.30 34.96
C SER A 155 3.02 -16.41 35.27
N SER A 156 1.99 -16.98 35.90
CA SER A 156 0.83 -16.24 36.39
C SER A 156 1.20 -15.15 37.40
N THR A 157 2.31 -15.31 38.14
CA THR A 157 2.80 -14.38 39.17
C THR A 157 3.72 -13.27 38.67
N GLU A 158 4.22 -13.35 37.43
CA GLU A 158 5.06 -12.31 36.84
C GLU A 158 4.24 -11.05 36.49
N SER A 159 4.90 -9.94 36.11
CA SER A 159 4.22 -8.69 35.78
C SER A 159 3.15 -8.87 34.69
N ALA A 160 2.03 -8.16 34.83
CA ALA A 160 0.99 -8.09 33.81
C ALA A 160 1.48 -7.41 32.52
N ASP A 161 2.37 -6.43 32.66
CA ASP A 161 2.89 -5.63 31.54
C ASP A 161 3.61 -6.49 30.50
N ASP A 162 4.17 -7.63 30.91
CA ASP A 162 4.90 -8.54 30.02
C ASP A 162 4.05 -9.66 29.41
N LYS A 163 2.74 -9.69 29.68
CA LYS A 163 1.85 -10.79 29.25
C LYS A 163 0.97 -10.33 28.08
N ASP A 164 1.49 -10.45 26.87
CA ASP A 164 0.73 -10.17 25.65
C ASP A 164 -0.38 -11.22 25.44
N MET A 165 -0.12 -12.46 25.80
CA MET A 165 -1.08 -13.55 25.73
C MET A 165 -1.12 -14.25 27.09
N LYS A 166 -2.28 -14.29 27.74
CA LYS A 166 -2.47 -15.02 29.00
C LYS A 166 -3.75 -15.84 28.91
N ASN A 167 -3.66 -17.13 29.23
CA ASN A 167 -4.84 -17.98 29.33
C ASN A 167 -5.79 -17.48 30.42
N THR A 168 -7.10 -17.64 30.22
CA THR A 168 -8.13 -17.09 31.11
C THR A 168 -8.81 -18.13 31.99
N THR A 169 -8.35 -19.38 31.98
CA THR A 169 -8.91 -20.44 32.83
C THR A 169 -8.76 -20.07 34.30
N THR A 170 -9.86 -20.07 35.04
CA THR A 170 -9.90 -19.76 36.49
C THR A 170 -10.47 -20.90 37.33
N THR A 171 -11.03 -21.94 36.70
CA THR A 171 -11.63 -23.09 37.36
C THR A 171 -10.69 -24.29 37.32
N THR A 172 -10.77 -25.16 38.32
CA THR A 172 -10.03 -26.42 38.37
C THR A 172 -10.67 -27.53 37.52
N THR A 173 -11.93 -27.34 37.13
CA THR A 173 -12.66 -28.20 36.20
C THR A 173 -12.96 -27.41 34.94
N GLY A 174 -12.38 -27.83 33.82
CA GLY A 174 -12.54 -27.19 32.52
C GLY A 174 -11.33 -26.37 32.10
N TRP A 175 -11.31 -26.04 30.81
CA TRP A 175 -10.26 -25.25 30.18
C TRP A 175 -10.89 -24.23 29.25
N SER A 176 -10.46 -22.97 29.39
CA SER A 176 -10.80 -21.92 28.43
C SER A 176 -9.81 -21.99 27.28
N ASN A 177 -10.24 -22.44 26.10
CA ASN A 177 -9.49 -22.27 24.85
C ASN A 177 -9.54 -20.80 24.44
N GLU A 178 -8.81 -19.96 25.17
CA GLU A 178 -8.83 -18.51 25.07
C GLU A 178 -7.51 -17.93 25.60
N TRP A 179 -7.11 -16.78 25.07
CA TRP A 179 -6.16 -15.90 25.74
C TRP A 179 -6.66 -14.46 25.75
N THR A 180 -6.19 -13.70 26.72
CA THR A 180 -6.36 -12.25 26.80
C THR A 180 -5.02 -11.56 26.99
N SER A 181 -4.88 -10.35 26.45
CA SER A 181 -3.76 -9.46 26.73
C SER A 181 -3.94 -8.80 28.09
N MET A 182 -2.85 -8.71 28.85
CA MET A 182 -2.81 -7.99 30.12
C MET A 182 -2.12 -6.62 29.99
N ASN A 183 -1.84 -6.19 28.76
CA ASN A 183 -1.18 -4.94 28.43
C ASN A 183 -1.85 -4.31 27.17
N ALA A 184 -1.18 -3.36 26.53
CA ALA A 184 -1.73 -2.67 25.35
C ALA A 184 -1.78 -3.53 24.07
N THR A 185 -1.31 -4.77 24.10
CA THR A 185 -1.37 -5.69 22.96
C THR A 185 -2.82 -6.05 22.62
N THR A 186 -3.14 -6.05 21.33
CA THR A 186 -4.46 -6.41 20.79
C THR A 186 -4.31 -7.20 19.50
N PHE A 187 -5.34 -7.96 19.14
CA PHE A 187 -5.29 -8.98 18.09
C PHE A 187 -6.39 -8.77 17.06
N VAL A 188 -6.05 -9.03 15.80
CA VAL A 188 -6.98 -9.14 14.67
C VAL A 188 -6.81 -10.53 14.07
N LYS A 189 -7.91 -11.25 13.79
CA LYS A 189 -7.85 -12.51 13.05
C LYS A 189 -7.79 -12.23 11.56
N ASP A 190 -6.81 -12.78 10.86
CA ASP A 190 -6.68 -12.70 9.40
C ASP A 190 -6.05 -13.97 8.83
N ASN A 191 -6.90 -14.93 8.49
CA ASN A 191 -6.48 -16.21 7.90
C ASN A 191 -6.04 -16.08 6.43
N ALA A 192 -6.23 -14.92 5.79
CA ALA A 192 -5.76 -14.65 4.44
C ALA A 192 -4.32 -14.09 4.42
N PHE A 193 -3.79 -13.67 5.57
CA PHE A 193 -2.43 -13.15 5.67
C PHE A 193 -1.39 -14.18 5.18
N ASN A 194 -0.48 -13.74 4.32
CA ASN A 194 0.61 -14.58 3.83
C ASN A 194 1.69 -14.75 4.91
N TYR A 195 1.54 -15.75 5.77
CA TYR A 195 2.48 -16.03 6.87
C TYR A 195 3.93 -16.30 6.40
N THR A 196 4.10 -16.82 5.18
CA THR A 196 5.42 -17.22 4.67
C THR A 196 6.26 -16.00 4.33
N SER A 197 5.70 -15.05 3.59
CA SER A 197 6.45 -13.92 3.02
C SER A 197 5.85 -12.54 3.29
N GLY A 198 4.81 -12.44 4.13
CA GLY A 198 4.20 -11.16 4.50
C GLY A 198 5.18 -10.25 5.24
N THR A 199 4.97 -8.95 5.06
CA THR A 199 5.81 -7.86 5.59
C THR A 199 5.16 -7.20 6.81
N GLN A 200 5.89 -6.31 7.49
CA GLN A 200 5.34 -5.50 8.58
C GLN A 200 4.19 -4.61 8.08
N GLU A 201 4.26 -4.12 6.86
CA GLU A 201 3.27 -3.24 6.26
C GLU A 201 2.03 -3.99 5.83
N ASP A 202 2.19 -5.23 5.33
CA ASP A 202 1.05 -6.15 5.15
C ASP A 202 0.35 -6.39 6.50
N ALA A 203 1.11 -6.61 7.57
CA ALA A 203 0.54 -6.84 8.90
C ALA A 203 -0.18 -5.58 9.42
N ALA A 204 0.41 -4.40 9.19
CA ALA A 204 -0.23 -3.13 9.54
C ALA A 204 -1.55 -2.93 8.78
N ALA A 205 -1.57 -3.20 7.48
CA ALA A 205 -2.75 -3.09 6.63
C ALA A 205 -3.84 -4.09 7.04
N ALA A 206 -3.47 -5.37 7.22
CA ALA A 206 -4.37 -6.42 7.70
C ALA A 206 -4.98 -6.08 9.06
N TYR A 207 -4.17 -5.59 9.99
CA TYR A 207 -4.65 -5.16 11.31
C TYR A 207 -5.61 -3.97 11.19
N ALA A 208 -5.29 -2.97 10.37
CA ALA A 208 -6.13 -1.78 10.19
C ALA A 208 -7.50 -2.09 9.55
N ALA A 209 -7.55 -3.10 8.68
CA ALA A 209 -8.79 -3.56 8.04
C ALA A 209 -9.68 -4.40 8.98
N GLY A 210 -9.10 -5.02 10.01
CA GLY A 210 -9.80 -5.92 10.92
C GLY A 210 -10.39 -5.24 12.16
N SER A 211 -11.18 -6.02 12.91
CA SER A 211 -11.70 -5.61 14.22
C SER A 211 -10.78 -6.11 15.33
N SER A 212 -10.12 -5.20 16.03
CA SER A 212 -9.18 -5.57 17.08
C SER A 212 -9.87 -5.97 18.39
N SER A 213 -9.26 -6.90 19.11
CA SER A 213 -9.72 -7.37 20.42
C SER A 213 -8.53 -7.65 21.34
N SER A 214 -8.67 -7.40 22.65
CA SER A 214 -7.69 -7.85 23.65
C SER A 214 -7.82 -9.34 23.96
N THR A 215 -8.95 -9.96 23.62
CA THR A 215 -9.26 -11.37 23.90
C THR A 215 -9.52 -12.14 22.62
N VAL A 216 -8.94 -13.34 22.51
CA VAL A 216 -9.17 -14.29 21.42
C VAL A 216 -9.81 -15.54 21.98
N THR A 217 -11.01 -15.86 21.51
CA THR A 217 -11.81 -17.00 21.94
C THR A 217 -11.78 -18.11 20.91
N ASN A 218 -11.70 -19.36 21.38
CA ASN A 218 -11.73 -20.58 20.58
C ASN A 218 -10.82 -20.57 19.34
N PRO A 219 -9.52 -20.21 19.48
CA PRO A 219 -8.57 -20.32 18.37
C PRO A 219 -8.50 -21.77 17.88
N ALA A 220 -8.37 -21.95 16.57
CA ALA A 220 -8.22 -23.25 15.93
C ALA A 220 -6.87 -23.39 15.24
N VAL A 221 -6.40 -24.62 15.05
CA VAL A 221 -5.17 -24.89 14.29
C VAL A 221 -5.28 -24.31 12.88
N GLY A 222 -4.25 -23.58 12.46
CA GLY A 222 -4.21 -22.88 11.18
C GLY A 222 -4.72 -21.44 11.22
N ASP A 223 -5.37 -21.01 12.31
CA ASP A 223 -5.75 -19.61 12.46
C ASP A 223 -4.51 -18.70 12.53
N ILE A 224 -4.61 -17.55 11.88
CA ILE A 224 -3.59 -16.51 11.88
C ILE A 224 -4.15 -15.25 12.54
N TYR A 225 -3.36 -14.68 13.43
CA TYR A 225 -3.68 -13.46 14.15
C TYR A 225 -2.56 -12.43 13.99
N ILE A 226 -2.94 -11.19 13.72
CA ILE A 226 -2.04 -10.05 13.75
C ILE A 226 -2.14 -9.39 15.11
N ALA A 227 -1.05 -9.41 15.87
CA ALA A 227 -0.92 -8.75 17.16
C ALA A 227 -0.25 -7.40 16.99
N LYS A 228 -0.90 -6.31 17.40
CA LYS A 228 -0.25 -5.01 17.57
C LYS A 228 0.36 -4.97 18.97
N LEU A 229 1.69 -4.92 19.06
CA LEU A 229 2.42 -5.08 20.31
C LEU A 229 2.39 -3.82 21.18
N ARG A 230 2.55 -3.99 22.50
CA ARG A 230 2.52 -2.93 23.53
C ARG A 230 3.60 -1.84 23.45
N THR A 231 4.67 -2.04 22.68
CA THR A 231 5.81 -1.11 22.61
C THR A 231 5.44 0.19 21.92
N ALA A 232 6.03 1.32 22.33
CA ALA A 232 5.83 2.60 21.65
C ALA A 232 6.29 2.50 20.18
N GLY A 233 5.34 2.38 19.26
CA GLY A 233 5.57 2.19 17.82
C GLY A 233 4.50 1.32 17.16
N THR A 234 4.63 1.11 15.85
CA THR A 234 3.77 0.24 15.02
C THR A 234 4.36 -1.17 14.87
N SER A 235 4.80 -1.77 15.97
CA SER A 235 5.38 -3.12 15.93
C SER A 235 4.29 -4.19 15.93
N TYR A 236 4.33 -5.08 14.94
CA TYR A 236 3.38 -6.17 14.78
C TYR A 236 4.07 -7.53 14.96
N ALA A 237 3.32 -8.50 15.50
CA ALA A 237 3.66 -9.91 15.41
C ALA A 237 2.53 -10.66 14.68
N VAL A 238 2.90 -11.56 13.79
CA VAL A 238 1.95 -12.43 13.08
C VAL A 238 2.03 -13.81 13.71
N ILE A 239 0.95 -14.23 14.35
CA ILE A 239 0.84 -15.48 15.12
C ILE A 239 0.08 -16.49 14.27
N LYS A 240 0.57 -17.72 14.18
CA LYS A 240 -0.12 -18.86 13.57
C LYS A 240 -0.31 -19.95 14.60
N ILE A 241 -1.55 -20.37 14.82
CA ILE A 241 -1.87 -21.45 15.75
C ILE A 241 -1.44 -22.79 15.13
N THR A 242 -0.58 -23.51 15.83
CA THR A 242 -0.01 -24.78 15.37
C THR A 242 -0.60 -25.97 16.11
N GLY A 243 -1.17 -25.77 17.30
CA GLY A 243 -1.78 -26.82 18.09
C GLY A 243 -2.75 -26.29 19.14
N VAL A 244 -3.80 -27.06 19.42
CA VAL A 244 -4.74 -26.84 20.52
C VAL A 244 -4.92 -28.19 21.18
N THR A 245 -4.45 -28.33 22.42
CA THR A 245 -4.44 -29.61 23.14
C THR A 245 -5.34 -29.50 24.36
N THR A 246 -6.27 -30.43 24.49
CA THR A 246 -7.12 -30.59 25.68
C THR A 246 -6.79 -31.94 26.32
N THR A 247 -6.59 -31.93 27.63
CA THR A 247 -6.26 -33.10 28.43
C THR A 247 -7.32 -33.29 29.52
N THR A 248 -7.34 -34.47 30.16
CA THR A 248 -8.39 -34.81 31.13
C THR A 248 -7.87 -34.68 32.54
N ALA A 249 -8.42 -33.71 33.29
CA ALA A 249 -8.25 -33.56 34.74
C ALA A 249 -6.80 -33.41 35.24
N ASP A 250 -5.89 -32.86 34.43
CA ASP A 250 -4.48 -32.67 34.76
C ASP A 250 -3.99 -31.21 34.56
N ASN A 251 -4.83 -30.32 34.03
CA ASN A 251 -4.51 -28.93 33.69
C ASN A 251 -3.27 -28.80 32.77
N LEU A 252 -3.05 -29.76 31.87
CA LEU A 252 -2.00 -29.75 30.85
C LEU A 252 -2.50 -29.28 29.48
N ASP A 253 -3.69 -28.69 29.42
CA ASP A 253 -4.23 -28.08 28.22
C ASP A 253 -3.38 -26.91 27.76
N ASN A 254 -3.29 -26.69 26.45
CA ASN A 254 -2.47 -25.61 25.90
C ASN A 254 -2.85 -25.21 24.47
N ILE A 255 -2.46 -23.99 24.12
CA ILE A 255 -2.44 -23.47 22.76
C ILE A 255 -0.97 -23.31 22.35
N ALA A 256 -0.57 -24.04 21.32
CA ALA A 256 0.75 -23.94 20.69
C ALA A 256 0.67 -23.08 19.44
N PHE A 257 1.71 -22.27 19.20
CA PHE A 257 1.76 -21.34 18.08
C PHE A 257 3.19 -21.05 17.63
N SER A 258 3.32 -20.61 16.40
CA SER A 258 4.51 -19.92 15.89
C SER A 258 4.19 -18.45 15.67
N TYR A 259 5.17 -17.57 15.72
CA TYR A 259 4.97 -16.18 15.33
C TYR A 259 6.18 -15.56 14.68
N LYS A 260 5.92 -14.60 13.78
CA LYS A 260 6.93 -13.78 13.13
C LYS A 260 6.80 -12.33 13.54
N LYS A 261 7.92 -11.61 13.60
CA LYS A 261 7.97 -10.16 13.83
C LYS A 261 9.24 -9.58 13.22
N VAL A 262 9.32 -8.26 13.14
CA VAL A 262 10.58 -7.60 12.80
C VAL A 262 11.63 -7.91 13.86
N ALA A 263 12.83 -8.27 13.39
CA ALA A 263 13.95 -8.54 14.27
C ALA A 263 14.29 -7.26 15.05
N ALA A 264 14.53 -7.39 16.36
CA ALA A 264 15.01 -6.26 17.14
C ALA A 264 16.33 -5.77 16.52
N THR A 265 16.39 -4.51 16.11
CA THR A 265 17.65 -3.86 15.80
C THR A 265 18.48 -3.89 17.07
N SER A 266 19.55 -4.69 17.07
CA SER A 266 20.55 -4.62 18.14
C SER A 266 21.12 -3.21 18.07
N GLY A 267 20.75 -2.36 19.03
CA GLY A 267 21.23 -0.99 19.11
C GLY A 267 22.76 -0.99 19.11
N ILE A 268 23.33 -0.26 18.16
CA ILE A 268 24.73 0.18 18.18
C ILE A 268 24.81 1.38 19.12
#